data_AF-A0A0K0E112-F1
#
_entry.id   AF-A0A0K0E112-F1
#
_cell.length_a   1.000
_cell.length_b   1.000
_cell.length_c   1.000
_cell.angle_alpha   90.00
_cell.angle_beta   90.00
_cell.angle_gamma   90.00
#
_symmetry.space_group_name_H-M   'P 1'
#
loop_
_entity.id
_entity.type
_entity.pdbx_description
1 polymer ?
#
loop_
_entity_poly.entity_id
_entity_poly.type
_entity_poly.pdbx_seq_one_letter_code
_entity_poly.pdbx_strand_id
1 'polypeptide(L)'
;MVRMPFNFSFRRNKKKEKDDNDRKCNIDGKEIKKIVFPSERRKLNHMTPADFRGKLDDDMEKSVENCRMSQFPNEEKIFIHGVLILPEMNNEGTLMYAAKLKKFYNHNTTINNKEIDKALQKLEKTKELFEEKSKSLDNKMFRVSGFVSKYAIRSFSTAAPSTGASSMTPTKKALMKLRRITGYSYVNCRKAVDKFGPDNIEEATAWLRELARKEGWAKAAKLSNKKTAEGLLSISTKGNVGAVVELNCQTDFVARGDDFKNLITNLTEAILNHAKTISTTINIPKGEVITVPVVADEIKMSNGVSISEAIALTVGKLGENITTPVMNMIFAEEGVNVSGHSHPKEKINNCEVGRFISVVGIKRDPTKDISFPSEKLGEQICQHIIGMRPESLGEPPKEGEGIKVESKESQQEEKQGEDDLNSYDNTPTTSLSEDETGLLRQQFMLNPSQSVFSYMEGHGAQIINYLRMEVGEKSIE
;
A
#
# COMPACT_ATOMS: atom_id res chain seq x y z
N MET A 1 -8.17 -9.27 22.33
CA MET A 1 -9.60 -8.90 22.62
C MET A 1 -10.06 -7.83 21.62
N VAL A 2 -11.39 -7.61 21.52
CA VAL A 2 -12.10 -6.74 20.54
C VAL A 2 -12.15 -7.37 19.13
N ARG A 3 -13.19 -8.11 18.69
CA ARG A 3 -14.67 -7.87 18.61
C ARG A 3 -15.06 -7.23 17.27
N MET A 4 -15.29 -8.05 16.25
CA MET A 4 -15.99 -7.66 15.01
C MET A 4 -17.51 -7.51 15.26
N PRO A 5 -18.16 -6.49 14.68
CA PRO A 5 -19.58 -6.53 14.36
C PRO A 5 -19.78 -6.76 12.85
N PHE A 6 -20.60 -7.75 12.51
CA PHE A 6 -21.23 -7.82 11.19
C PHE A 6 -22.14 -6.60 10.96
N ASN A 7 -22.26 -6.16 9.71
CA ASN A 7 -23.54 -5.66 9.21
C ASN A 7 -23.68 -5.91 7.71
N PHE A 8 -24.83 -6.47 7.33
CA PHE A 8 -25.25 -6.70 5.95
C PHE A 8 -25.98 -5.47 5.40
N SER A 9 -25.86 -5.20 4.11
CA SER A 9 -26.94 -4.56 3.35
C SER A 9 -27.02 -5.16 1.94
N PHE A 10 -28.11 -5.86 1.65
CA PHE A 10 -28.43 -6.36 0.31
C PHE A 10 -28.82 -5.21 -0.62
N ARG A 11 -28.38 -5.26 -1.89
CA ARG A 11 -29.21 -4.82 -3.03
C ARG A 11 -29.31 -5.96 -4.03
N ARG A 12 -30.54 -6.38 -4.32
CA ARG A 12 -30.87 -7.43 -5.30
C ARG A 12 -30.93 -6.82 -6.70
N ASN A 13 -30.52 -7.57 -7.71
CA ASN A 13 -31.24 -7.59 -8.98
C ASN A 13 -31.34 -9.04 -9.51
N LYS A 14 -32.45 -9.37 -10.18
CA LYS A 14 -32.86 -10.74 -10.52
C LYS A 14 -32.65 -11.05 -12.00
N LYS A 15 -32.10 -12.23 -12.30
CA LYS A 15 -32.39 -13.16 -13.43
C LYS A 15 -31.55 -14.42 -13.16
N LYS A 16 -32.11 -15.61 -12.85
CA LYS A 16 -32.72 -16.63 -13.75
C LYS A 16 -31.81 -16.97 -14.95
N GLU A 17 -31.39 -18.20 -15.23
CA GLU A 17 -31.52 -19.56 -14.62
C GLU A 17 -30.12 -20.27 -14.74
N LYS A 18 -29.83 -21.55 -14.44
CA LYS A 18 -30.60 -22.81 -14.26
C LYS A 18 -29.84 -23.79 -13.33
N ASP A 19 -30.19 -25.08 -13.33
CA ASP A 19 -29.58 -26.15 -12.51
C ASP A 19 -28.32 -26.79 -13.13
N ASP A 20 -27.38 -27.20 -12.27
CA ASP A 20 -26.56 -28.40 -12.50
C ASP A 20 -26.15 -29.04 -11.16
N ASN A 21 -26.16 -30.37 -11.10
CA ASN A 21 -25.99 -31.15 -9.86
C ASN A 21 -24.50 -31.39 -9.52
N ASP A 22 -24.04 -31.07 -8.30
CA ASP A 22 -23.08 -31.96 -7.63
C ASP A 22 -23.02 -31.86 -6.10
N ARG A 23 -22.62 -32.99 -5.51
CA ARG A 23 -22.75 -33.47 -4.12
C ARG A 23 -22.35 -32.48 -3.00
N LYS A 24 -23.23 -32.33 -2.00
CA LYS A 24 -22.91 -31.78 -0.67
C LYS A 24 -22.52 -32.91 0.31
N CYS A 25 -21.33 -32.82 0.92
CA CYS A 25 -20.99 -33.60 2.12
C CYS A 25 -21.33 -32.81 3.38
N ASN A 26 -22.04 -33.43 4.32
CA ASN A 26 -22.37 -32.87 5.64
C ASN A 26 -21.57 -33.59 6.73
N ILE A 27 -20.91 -32.83 7.60
CA ILE A 27 -20.41 -33.27 8.91
C ILE A 27 -20.73 -32.16 9.92
N ASP A 28 -21.24 -32.53 11.10
CA ASP A 28 -21.54 -31.64 12.25
C ASP A 28 -22.36 -30.38 11.97
N GLY A 29 -23.33 -30.47 11.05
CA GLY A 29 -24.40 -29.46 10.89
C GLY A 29 -23.95 -28.06 10.45
N LYS A 30 -22.73 -27.91 9.93
CA LYS A 30 -22.18 -26.64 9.43
C LYS A 30 -21.78 -26.75 7.97
N GLU A 31 -22.45 -25.96 7.13
CA GLU A 31 -22.16 -25.87 5.70
C GLU A 31 -20.79 -25.21 5.47
N ILE A 32 -19.79 -26.01 5.09
CA ILE A 32 -18.45 -25.51 4.78
C ILE A 32 -18.49 -24.85 3.40
N LYS A 33 -18.48 -23.52 3.38
CA LYS A 33 -18.24 -22.77 2.13
C LYS A 33 -16.82 -23.08 1.64
N LYS A 34 -16.76 -23.63 0.42
CA LYS A 34 -15.54 -23.99 -0.29
C LYS A 34 -14.61 -22.79 -0.42
N ILE A 35 -13.45 -22.82 0.23
CA ILE A 35 -12.41 -21.82 0.05
C ILE A 35 -11.83 -22.03 -1.37
N VAL A 36 -11.93 -21.01 -2.21
CA VAL A 36 -11.33 -20.97 -3.54
C VAL A 36 -10.16 -20.01 -3.45
N PHE A 37 -8.95 -20.50 -3.70
CA PHE A 37 -7.77 -19.66 -3.83
C PHE A 37 -7.77 -18.94 -5.19
N PRO A 38 -7.28 -17.68 -5.26
CA PRO A 38 -7.02 -16.98 -6.51
C PRO A 38 -6.05 -17.72 -7.46
N SER A 39 -5.96 -17.23 -8.70
CA SER A 39 -5.83 -18.10 -9.87
C SER A 39 -4.41 -18.36 -10.41
N GLU A 40 -3.86 -19.55 -10.13
CA GLU A 40 -2.78 -20.17 -10.95
C GLU A 40 -3.28 -21.37 -11.80
N ARG A 41 -4.60 -21.50 -11.97
CA ARG A 41 -5.28 -22.74 -12.41
C ARG A 41 -5.09 -23.17 -13.89
N ARG A 42 -4.10 -22.59 -14.61
CA ARG A 42 -3.82 -22.89 -16.02
C ARG A 42 -2.48 -23.60 -16.29
N LYS A 43 -1.63 -23.86 -15.27
CA LYS A 43 -0.35 -24.59 -15.45
C LYS A 43 -0.21 -25.87 -14.59
N LEU A 44 -1.16 -26.16 -13.70
CA LEU A 44 -1.09 -27.29 -12.74
C LEU A 44 -1.76 -28.61 -13.21
N ASN A 45 -2.46 -28.63 -14.36
CA ASN A 45 -3.20 -29.82 -14.82
C ASN A 45 -2.32 -30.96 -15.41
N HIS A 46 -1.00 -30.78 -15.47
CA HIS A 46 -0.06 -31.74 -16.06
C HIS A 46 1.11 -32.13 -15.15
N MET A 47 1.13 -31.69 -13.89
CA MET A 47 2.15 -32.13 -12.91
C MET A 47 1.68 -33.39 -12.18
N THR A 48 2.55 -34.39 -12.08
CA THR A 48 2.32 -35.55 -11.23
C THR A 48 2.49 -35.19 -9.74
N PRO A 49 1.99 -36.01 -8.81
CA PRO A 49 2.26 -35.86 -7.37
C PRO A 49 3.73 -36.05 -6.97
N ALA A 50 4.62 -36.39 -7.91
CA ALA A 50 6.07 -36.39 -7.73
C ALA A 50 6.65 -35.02 -8.13
N ASP A 51 6.26 -34.48 -9.30
CA ASP A 51 6.70 -33.16 -9.77
C ASP A 51 6.29 -32.04 -8.81
N PHE A 52 5.10 -32.15 -8.21
CA PHE A 52 4.64 -31.19 -7.20
C PHE A 52 5.47 -31.25 -5.91
N ARG A 53 6.02 -32.43 -5.56
CA ARG A 53 6.91 -32.58 -4.40
C ARG A 53 8.30 -32.04 -4.70
N GLY A 54 8.92 -32.46 -5.82
CA GLY A 54 10.24 -31.95 -6.21
C GLY A 54 10.26 -30.42 -6.34
N LYS A 55 9.23 -29.81 -6.93
CA LYS A 55 9.14 -28.35 -7.03
C LYS A 55 8.97 -27.65 -5.67
N LEU A 56 8.26 -28.28 -4.73
CA LEU A 56 8.12 -27.78 -3.35
C LEU A 56 9.45 -27.88 -2.59
N ASP A 57 10.20 -28.96 -2.79
CA ASP A 57 11.52 -29.18 -2.19
C ASP A 57 12.55 -28.17 -2.77
N ASP A 58 12.56 -27.93 -4.09
CA ASP A 58 13.41 -26.93 -4.77
C ASP A 58 13.16 -25.50 -4.24
N ASP A 59 11.89 -25.11 -4.09
CA ASP A 59 11.52 -23.79 -3.59
C ASP A 59 11.77 -23.68 -2.07
N MET A 60 11.70 -24.80 -1.32
CA MET A 60 12.17 -24.86 0.07
C MET A 60 13.68 -24.67 0.18
N GLU A 61 14.51 -25.33 -0.64
CA GLU A 61 15.96 -25.14 -0.62
C GLU A 61 16.36 -23.70 -0.92
N LYS A 62 15.76 -23.08 -1.96
CA LYS A 62 15.98 -21.65 -2.26
C LYS A 62 15.59 -20.74 -1.09
N SER A 63 14.47 -21.03 -0.43
CA SER A 63 14.01 -20.24 0.72
C SER A 63 14.96 -20.39 1.92
N VAL A 64 15.51 -21.59 2.15
CA VAL A 64 16.52 -21.85 3.20
C VAL A 64 17.84 -21.13 2.88
N GLU A 65 18.30 -21.15 1.63
CA GLU A 65 19.54 -20.50 1.21
C GLU A 65 19.45 -18.97 1.27
N ASN A 66 18.32 -18.39 0.85
CA ASN A 66 18.03 -16.96 1.03
C ASN A 66 18.02 -16.57 2.53
N CYS A 67 17.44 -17.41 3.41
CA CYS A 67 17.43 -17.18 4.85
C CYS A 67 18.79 -17.44 5.55
N ARG A 68 19.78 -18.04 4.87
CA ARG A 68 21.17 -18.13 5.34
C ARG A 68 21.95 -16.83 5.06
N MET A 69 21.59 -16.11 4.00
CA MET A 69 22.25 -14.87 3.59
C MET A 69 21.85 -13.63 4.42
N SER A 70 20.79 -13.71 5.25
CA SER A 70 20.18 -12.55 5.93
C SER A 70 20.39 -12.51 7.45
N GLN A 71 21.22 -11.54 7.90
CA GLN A 71 21.23 -10.77 9.16
C GLN A 71 21.13 -11.44 10.56
N PHE A 72 20.74 -12.70 10.70
CA PHE A 72 20.51 -13.36 12.00
C PHE A 72 21.41 -14.60 12.17
N PRO A 73 22.71 -14.43 12.53
CA PRO A 73 23.64 -15.55 12.68
C PRO A 73 23.51 -16.30 14.02
N ASN A 74 22.82 -15.74 15.02
CA ASN A 74 22.86 -16.20 16.42
C ASN A 74 21.50 -16.63 17.00
N GLU A 75 20.47 -16.81 16.18
CA GLU A 75 19.10 -17.13 16.63
C GLU A 75 18.68 -18.56 16.27
N GLU A 76 17.95 -19.24 17.18
CA GLU A 76 17.32 -20.55 16.88
C GLU A 76 16.18 -20.36 15.85
N LYS A 77 16.50 -20.60 14.57
CA LYS A 77 15.51 -20.63 13.48
C LYS A 77 14.67 -21.90 13.56
N ILE A 78 13.35 -21.77 13.74
CA ILE A 78 12.41 -22.90 13.68
C ILE A 78 11.75 -22.90 12.30
N PHE A 79 11.90 -23.98 11.55
CA PHE A 79 11.23 -24.17 10.26
C PHE A 79 10.06 -25.14 10.40
N ILE A 80 8.88 -24.76 9.89
CA ILE A 80 7.73 -25.67 9.76
C ILE A 80 7.19 -25.53 8.34
N HIS A 81 7.31 -26.59 7.52
CA HIS A 81 6.84 -26.62 6.13
C HIS A 81 7.33 -25.43 5.29
N GLY A 82 8.64 -25.18 5.27
CA GLY A 82 9.26 -24.06 4.55
C GLY A 82 9.06 -22.68 5.19
N VAL A 83 8.13 -22.52 6.14
CA VAL A 83 7.91 -21.25 6.85
C VAL A 83 8.95 -21.09 7.96
N LEU A 84 9.73 -20.02 7.88
CA LEU A 84 10.61 -19.57 8.97
C LEU A 84 9.75 -18.96 10.09
N ILE A 85 9.68 -19.64 11.23
CA ILE A 85 9.10 -19.12 12.46
C ILE A 85 10.23 -18.50 13.27
N LEU A 86 10.34 -17.17 13.20
CA LEU A 86 11.22 -16.41 14.09
C LEU A 86 10.66 -16.44 15.52
N PRO A 87 11.48 -16.75 16.55
CA PRO A 87 11.04 -16.80 17.96
C PRO A 87 10.41 -15.49 18.47
N GLU A 88 10.72 -14.36 17.83
CA GLU A 88 10.20 -13.03 18.20
C GLU A 88 8.74 -12.80 17.74
N MET A 89 8.20 -13.64 16.85
CA MET A 89 6.79 -13.57 16.41
C MET A 89 5.82 -14.22 17.40
N ASN A 90 5.92 -13.82 18.67
CA ASN A 90 5.24 -14.43 19.81
C ASN A 90 3.76 -13.97 19.98
N ASN A 91 2.99 -13.95 18.89
CA ASN A 91 1.58 -13.57 18.89
C ASN A 91 0.62 -14.80 18.89
N GLU A 92 -0.62 -14.63 19.35
CA GLU A 92 -1.64 -15.70 19.36
C GLU A 92 -1.90 -16.28 17.96
N GLY A 93 -1.67 -15.49 16.89
CA GLY A 93 -1.80 -15.91 15.50
C GLY A 93 -0.80 -17.01 15.11
N THR A 94 0.48 -16.89 15.50
CA THR A 94 1.52 -17.90 15.24
C THR A 94 1.16 -19.24 15.88
N LEU A 95 0.72 -19.22 17.13
CA LEU A 95 0.26 -20.42 17.85
C LEU A 95 -1.04 -20.99 17.25
N MET A 96 -2.00 -20.14 16.88
CA MET A 96 -3.21 -20.58 16.17
C MET A 96 -2.91 -21.18 14.80
N TYR A 97 -1.91 -20.67 14.08
CA TYR A 97 -1.51 -21.19 12.78
C TYR A 97 -0.87 -22.58 12.92
N ALA A 98 0.07 -22.74 13.86
CA ALA A 98 0.63 -24.04 14.22
C ALA A 98 -0.44 -25.05 14.68
N ALA A 99 -1.41 -24.62 15.50
CA ALA A 99 -2.52 -25.46 15.94
C ALA A 99 -3.48 -25.83 14.78
N LYS A 100 -3.74 -24.91 13.84
CA LYS A 100 -4.51 -25.21 12.61
C LYS A 100 -3.80 -26.21 11.73
N LEU A 101 -2.48 -26.06 11.51
CA LEU A 101 -1.66 -27.03 10.78
C LEU A 101 -1.72 -28.42 11.45
N LYS A 102 -1.53 -28.49 12.77
CA LYS A 102 -1.67 -29.76 13.54
C LYS A 102 -3.04 -30.41 13.31
N LYS A 103 -4.12 -29.61 13.30
CA LYS A 103 -5.49 -30.11 13.08
C LYS A 103 -5.78 -30.50 11.63
N PHE A 104 -5.10 -29.90 10.66
CA PHE A 104 -5.22 -30.20 9.24
C PHE A 104 -4.50 -31.50 8.86
N TYR A 105 -3.29 -31.71 9.40
CA TYR A 105 -2.48 -32.91 9.13
C TYR A 105 -2.88 -34.13 9.97
N ASN A 106 -3.45 -33.97 11.17
CA ASN A 106 -3.93 -35.10 11.98
C ASN A 106 -5.06 -35.94 11.33
N HIS A 107 -5.62 -35.52 10.20
CA HIS A 107 -6.60 -36.30 9.44
C HIS A 107 -6.03 -37.03 8.22
N ASN A 108 -4.79 -36.75 7.78
CA ASN A 108 -4.17 -37.43 6.64
C ASN A 108 -2.64 -37.45 6.78
N THR A 109 -2.05 -38.64 6.63
CA THR A 109 -0.61 -38.98 6.57
C THR A 109 0.16 -39.17 7.89
N THR A 110 1.09 -40.13 7.81
CA THR A 110 1.92 -40.71 8.89
C THR A 110 3.09 -39.79 9.28
N ILE A 111 2.80 -38.55 9.65
CA ILE A 111 3.83 -37.57 10.01
C ILE A 111 4.37 -37.85 11.43
N ASN A 112 5.68 -37.67 11.62
CA ASN A 112 6.38 -37.98 12.86
C ASN A 112 6.02 -37.01 14.00
N ASN A 113 4.91 -37.26 14.68
CA ASN A 113 4.34 -36.43 15.74
C ASN A 113 5.36 -35.94 16.79
N LYS A 114 6.41 -36.72 17.06
CA LYS A 114 7.49 -36.35 18.01
C LYS A 114 8.20 -35.05 17.67
N GLU A 115 8.31 -34.66 16.39
CA GLU A 115 8.98 -33.41 16.01
C GLU A 115 8.05 -32.21 16.15
N ILE A 116 6.78 -32.37 15.79
CA ILE A 116 5.73 -31.36 16.01
C ILE A 116 5.54 -31.12 17.51
N ASP A 117 5.49 -32.17 18.33
CA ASP A 117 5.34 -32.05 19.79
C ASP A 117 6.57 -31.42 20.45
N LYS A 118 7.80 -31.71 19.97
CA LYS A 118 9.02 -31.01 20.40
C LYS A 118 8.99 -29.51 20.04
N ALA A 119 8.54 -29.17 18.83
CA ALA A 119 8.44 -27.78 18.40
C ALA A 119 7.41 -26.99 19.22
N LEU A 120 6.27 -27.63 19.55
CA LEU A 120 5.24 -27.06 20.42
C LEU A 120 5.74 -26.87 21.85
N GLN A 121 6.44 -27.85 22.44
CA GLN A 121 7.05 -27.68 23.76
C GLN A 121 8.08 -26.54 23.80
N LYS A 122 8.87 -26.34 22.72
CA LYS A 122 9.76 -25.19 22.60
C LYS A 122 9.00 -23.86 22.53
N LEU A 123 7.90 -23.79 21.80
CA LEU A 123 7.02 -22.61 21.71
C LEU A 123 6.33 -22.30 23.04
N GLU A 124 5.85 -23.30 23.77
CA GLU A 124 5.24 -23.12 25.10
C GLU A 124 6.27 -22.60 26.11
N LYS A 125 7.47 -23.20 26.15
CA LYS A 125 8.55 -22.77 27.05
C LYS A 125 9.06 -21.35 26.75
N THR A 126 9.09 -20.94 25.47
CA THR A 126 9.47 -19.57 25.10
C THR A 126 8.36 -18.55 25.41
N LYS A 127 7.09 -18.94 25.31
CA LYS A 127 5.96 -18.13 25.81
C LYS A 127 6.05 -17.89 27.33
N GLU A 128 6.29 -18.93 28.13
CA GLU A 128 6.44 -18.80 29.60
C GLU A 128 7.57 -17.82 29.97
N LEU A 129 8.73 -17.95 29.34
CA LEU A 129 9.91 -17.09 29.54
C LEU A 129 9.64 -15.62 29.17
N PHE A 130 8.78 -15.38 28.19
CA PHE A 130 8.37 -14.04 27.78
C PHE A 130 7.36 -13.43 28.77
N GLU A 131 6.37 -14.21 29.23
CA GLU A 131 5.43 -13.79 30.28
C GLU A 131 6.13 -13.47 31.62
N GLU A 132 7.15 -14.23 32.00
CA GLU A 132 7.93 -13.98 33.21
C GLU A 132 8.74 -12.68 33.10
N LYS A 133 9.39 -12.44 31.95
CA LYS A 133 10.08 -11.17 31.66
C LYS A 133 9.10 -9.97 31.65
N SER A 134 7.90 -10.14 31.09
CA SER A 134 6.84 -9.11 31.11
C SER A 134 6.45 -8.74 32.55
N LYS A 135 6.12 -9.73 33.40
CA LYS A 135 5.79 -9.52 34.81
C LYS A 135 6.94 -8.87 35.61
N SER A 136 8.19 -9.14 35.24
CA SER A 136 9.39 -8.52 35.83
C SER A 136 9.56 -7.04 35.43
N LEU A 137 9.23 -6.69 34.18
CA LEU A 137 9.27 -5.32 33.66
C LEU A 137 8.20 -4.43 34.29
N ASP A 138 6.95 -4.90 34.40
CA ASP A 138 5.87 -4.15 35.03
C ASP A 138 6.16 -3.86 36.52
N ASN A 139 6.69 -4.84 37.26
CA ASN A 139 7.11 -4.67 38.65
C ASN A 139 8.28 -3.68 38.83
N LYS A 140 9.12 -3.47 37.80
CA LYS A 140 10.15 -2.42 37.81
C LYS A 140 9.61 -1.05 37.44
N MET A 141 8.60 -0.95 36.57
CA MET A 141 7.97 0.33 36.23
C MET A 141 7.06 0.86 37.35
N PHE A 142 6.37 0.00 38.10
CA PHE A 142 5.41 0.44 39.12
C PHE A 142 6.07 1.06 40.38
N ARG A 143 7.39 0.90 40.56
CA ARG A 143 8.11 1.30 41.78
C ARG A 143 8.68 2.73 41.76
N VAL A 144 8.29 3.56 40.79
CA VAL A 144 8.72 4.98 40.63
C VAL A 144 7.54 5.97 40.75
N SER A 145 6.46 5.57 41.44
CA SER A 145 5.34 6.48 41.77
C SER A 145 5.10 6.50 43.29
N GLY A 146 5.69 7.48 43.97
CA GLY A 146 5.71 7.46 45.44
C GLY A 146 6.46 8.58 46.15
N PHE A 147 6.59 9.78 45.57
CA PHE A 147 7.08 10.95 46.31
C PHE A 147 6.61 12.26 45.66
N VAL A 148 5.73 12.98 46.36
CA VAL A 148 5.62 14.46 46.53
C VAL A 148 4.24 14.71 47.15
N SER A 149 4.22 15.15 48.41
CA SER A 149 3.00 15.48 49.15
C SER A 149 3.24 16.72 50.01
N LYS A 150 2.36 17.71 49.84
CA LYS A 150 2.12 18.89 50.70
C LYS A 150 3.21 19.98 50.76
N TYR A 151 2.73 21.17 51.18
CA TYR A 151 3.38 22.48 51.31
C TYR A 151 3.67 23.23 49.99
N ALA A 152 3.30 24.51 49.82
CA ALA A 152 2.42 25.36 50.63
C ALA A 152 1.79 26.48 49.78
N ILE A 153 0.57 26.89 50.13
CA ILE A 153 -0.05 28.12 49.65
C ILE A 153 0.47 29.27 50.51
N ARG A 154 0.94 30.39 49.91
CA ARG A 154 0.86 31.72 50.54
C ARG A 154 0.99 32.89 49.56
N SER A 155 -0.03 33.74 49.61
CA SER A 155 0.01 35.21 49.51
C SER A 155 0.37 35.90 48.19
N PHE A 156 -0.64 36.60 47.65
CA PHE A 156 -0.49 37.76 46.77
C PHE A 156 0.34 38.88 47.44
N SER A 157 1.08 39.65 46.63
CA SER A 157 1.30 41.08 46.88
C SER A 157 1.37 41.83 45.55
N THR A 158 0.90 43.07 45.55
CA THR A 158 0.60 43.88 44.37
C THR A 158 1.63 44.98 44.13
N ALA A 159 2.19 45.06 42.92
CA ALA A 159 2.72 46.29 42.32
C ALA A 159 2.77 46.13 40.79
N ALA A 160 2.34 47.16 40.06
CA ALA A 160 2.30 47.21 38.60
C ALA A 160 3.20 48.35 38.07
N PRO A 161 3.14 48.75 36.79
CA PRO A 161 4.09 48.30 35.78
C PRO A 161 4.99 49.43 35.25
N SER A 162 6.11 49.09 34.61
CA SER A 162 6.86 50.06 33.82
C SER A 162 7.45 49.48 32.53
N THR A 163 7.53 50.35 31.54
CA THR A 163 7.98 50.13 30.17
C THR A 163 9.39 49.55 30.09
N GLY A 164 9.53 48.37 29.50
CA GLY A 164 10.83 47.80 29.15
C GLY A 164 10.73 46.95 27.90
N ALA A 165 11.58 47.22 26.91
CA ALA A 165 11.77 46.31 25.78
C ALA A 165 12.17 44.93 26.32
N SER A 166 11.32 43.93 26.11
CA SER A 166 11.47 42.61 26.74
C SER A 166 12.71 41.90 26.20
N SER A 167 13.83 42.10 26.89
CA SER A 167 15.00 41.23 26.83
C SER A 167 14.52 39.80 27.08
N MET A 168 14.47 38.99 26.03
CA MET A 168 14.10 37.59 26.15
C MET A 168 15.13 36.91 27.04
N THR A 169 14.69 36.29 28.14
CA THR A 169 15.57 35.47 28.98
C THR A 169 16.34 34.46 28.10
N PRO A 170 17.61 34.15 28.39
CA PRO A 170 18.41 33.25 27.57
C PRO A 170 17.69 31.94 27.25
N THR A 171 17.00 31.36 28.25
CA THR A 171 16.11 30.20 28.13
C THR A 171 15.00 30.39 27.08
N LYS A 172 14.30 31.53 27.06
CA LYS A 172 13.23 31.81 26.09
C LYS A 172 13.79 31.97 24.67
N LYS A 173 14.97 32.59 24.53
CA LYS A 173 15.67 32.73 23.23
C LYS A 173 16.14 31.37 22.70
N ALA A 174 16.77 30.56 23.55
CA ALA A 174 17.19 29.19 23.24
C ALA A 174 16.01 28.30 22.85
N LEU A 175 14.93 28.33 23.62
CA LEU A 175 13.69 27.57 23.35
C LEU A 175 13.06 27.95 22.00
N MET A 176 12.98 29.24 21.66
CA MET A 176 12.49 29.68 20.36
C MET A 176 13.44 29.32 19.21
N LYS A 177 14.77 29.38 19.43
CA LYS A 177 15.78 28.91 18.46
C LYS A 177 15.62 27.41 18.19
N LEU A 178 15.58 26.59 19.25
CA LEU A 178 15.44 25.14 19.17
C LEU A 178 14.13 24.72 18.49
N ARG A 179 13.01 25.37 18.82
CA ARG A 179 11.71 25.13 18.15
C ARG A 179 11.75 25.49 16.65
N ARG A 180 12.39 26.61 16.27
CA ARG A 180 12.54 27.00 14.86
C ARG A 180 13.43 26.05 14.06
N ILE A 181 14.49 25.51 14.67
CA ILE A 181 15.40 24.55 14.03
C ILE A 181 14.75 23.17 13.87
N THR A 182 14.00 22.71 14.88
CA THR A 182 13.57 21.31 14.97
C THR A 182 12.10 21.06 14.66
N GLY A 183 11.23 22.08 14.73
CA GLY A 183 9.79 21.95 14.51
C GLY A 183 9.01 21.19 15.61
N TYR A 184 9.68 20.63 16.63
CA TYR A 184 9.01 19.84 17.68
C TYR A 184 8.11 20.68 18.59
N SER A 185 7.27 19.98 19.37
CA SER A 185 6.33 20.61 20.31
C SER A 185 7.06 21.50 21.33
N TYR A 186 6.44 22.63 21.66
CA TYR A 186 7.01 23.59 22.63
C TYR A 186 7.34 22.93 23.98
N VAL A 187 6.52 21.96 24.40
CA VAL A 187 6.74 21.18 25.63
C VAL A 187 8.00 20.33 25.54
N ASN A 188 8.24 19.64 24.41
CA ASN A 188 9.44 18.81 24.26
C ASN A 188 10.69 19.68 24.08
N CYS A 189 10.62 20.76 23.30
CA CYS A 189 11.73 21.72 23.23
C CYS A 189 12.06 22.33 24.59
N ARG A 190 11.05 22.60 25.45
CA ARG A 190 11.26 23.08 26.81
C ARG A 190 11.96 22.03 27.67
N LYS A 191 11.49 20.77 27.69
CA LYS A 191 12.19 19.66 28.39
C LYS A 191 13.64 19.52 27.94
N ALA A 192 13.94 19.75 26.66
CA ALA A 192 15.30 19.68 26.13
C ALA A 192 16.18 20.84 26.68
N VAL A 193 15.70 22.09 26.60
CA VAL A 193 16.41 23.26 27.16
C VAL A 193 16.57 23.15 28.68
N ASP A 194 15.54 22.67 29.39
CA ASP A 194 15.58 22.45 30.85
C ASP A 194 16.58 21.32 31.23
N LYS A 195 16.90 20.40 30.31
CA LYS A 195 17.84 19.28 30.54
C LYS A 195 19.29 19.60 30.19
N PHE A 196 19.55 20.31 29.09
CA PHE A 196 20.90 20.58 28.57
C PHE A 196 21.37 22.02 28.79
N GLY A 197 20.47 22.94 29.16
CA GLY A 197 20.75 24.37 29.26
C GLY A 197 20.47 25.14 27.95
N PRO A 198 20.56 26.48 27.98
CA PRO A 198 20.22 27.33 26.84
C PRO A 198 21.24 27.30 25.69
N ASP A 199 22.50 26.98 25.98
CA ASP A 199 23.60 27.07 25.01
C ASP A 199 23.83 25.75 24.22
N ASN A 200 23.52 24.60 24.84
CA ASN A 200 23.72 23.25 24.29
C ASN A 200 22.63 22.82 23.30
N ILE A 201 22.44 23.61 22.24
CA ILE A 201 21.40 23.42 21.22
C ILE A 201 21.57 22.11 20.44
N GLU A 202 22.81 21.63 20.25
CA GLU A 202 23.11 20.41 19.48
C GLU A 202 22.71 19.15 20.25
N GLU A 203 23.12 19.03 21.52
CA GLU A 203 22.70 17.94 22.41
C GLU A 203 21.18 17.91 22.61
N ALA A 204 20.59 19.09 22.81
CA ALA A 204 19.14 19.25 22.89
C ALA A 204 18.43 18.77 21.60
N THR A 205 19.02 19.03 20.43
CA THR A 205 18.48 18.57 19.13
C THR A 205 18.63 17.05 18.96
N ALA A 206 19.77 16.48 19.32
CA ALA A 206 19.99 15.03 19.27
C ALA A 206 19.04 14.27 20.20
N TRP A 207 18.86 14.75 21.43
CA TRP A 207 17.92 14.19 22.40
C TRP A 207 16.46 14.31 21.94
N LEU A 208 16.09 15.43 21.30
CA LEU A 208 14.76 15.61 20.72
C LEU A 208 14.45 14.61 19.60
N ARG A 209 15.43 14.29 18.73
CA ARG A 209 15.26 13.27 17.67
C ARG A 209 15.02 11.88 18.27
N GLU A 210 15.80 11.48 19.26
CA GLU A 210 15.64 10.19 19.93
C GLU A 210 14.32 10.11 20.74
N LEU A 211 13.90 11.23 21.34
CA LEU A 211 12.57 11.33 21.97
C LEU A 211 11.45 11.19 20.93
N ALA A 212 11.56 11.87 19.80
CA ALA A 212 10.55 11.83 18.72
C ALA A 212 10.39 10.42 18.14
N ARG A 213 11.49 9.66 18.00
CA ARG A 213 11.46 8.25 17.61
C ARG A 213 10.65 7.42 18.61
N LYS A 214 10.98 7.50 19.89
CA LYS A 214 10.26 6.79 20.98
C LYS A 214 8.79 7.19 21.09
N GLU A 215 8.48 8.49 21.07
CA GLU A 215 7.11 8.99 21.11
C GLU A 215 6.32 8.63 19.84
N GLY A 216 6.98 8.55 18.67
CA GLY A 216 6.40 8.16 17.40
C GLY A 216 5.89 6.72 17.42
N TRP A 217 6.76 5.76 17.76
CA TRP A 217 6.38 4.35 17.92
C TRP A 217 5.26 4.15 18.96
N ALA A 218 5.35 4.83 20.11
CA ALA A 218 4.31 4.76 21.14
C ALA A 218 2.95 5.33 20.68
N LYS A 219 2.96 6.42 19.89
CA LYS A 219 1.75 6.99 19.27
C LYS A 219 1.19 6.09 18.18
N ALA A 220 2.03 5.54 17.31
CA ALA A 220 1.63 4.61 16.26
C ALA A 220 0.92 3.37 16.84
N ALA A 221 1.52 2.73 17.86
CA ALA A 221 0.89 1.64 18.58
C ALA A 221 -0.48 2.05 19.17
N LYS A 222 -0.58 3.21 19.82
CA LYS A 222 -1.82 3.73 20.42
C LYS A 222 -2.90 4.12 19.41
N LEU A 223 -2.53 4.52 18.19
CA LEU A 223 -3.46 5.02 17.16
C LEU A 223 -3.81 3.96 16.11
N SER A 224 -3.08 2.85 16.04
CA SER A 224 -3.21 1.73 15.10
C SER A 224 -4.64 1.22 14.88
N ASN A 225 -5.48 1.26 15.92
CA ASN A 225 -6.87 0.79 15.89
C ASN A 225 -7.87 1.79 15.29
N LYS A 226 -7.44 3.01 14.93
CA LYS A 226 -8.30 4.03 14.33
C LYS A 226 -8.38 3.87 12.82
N LYS A 227 -9.59 3.92 12.27
CA LYS A 227 -9.87 3.81 10.83
C LYS A 227 -9.13 4.91 10.05
N THR A 228 -8.41 4.50 9.02
CA THR A 228 -7.79 5.37 8.01
C THR A 228 -8.59 5.23 6.70
N ALA A 229 -9.28 6.29 6.29
CA ALA A 229 -10.21 6.27 5.15
C ALA A 229 -9.95 7.38 4.14
N GLU A 230 -9.18 8.40 4.52
CA GLU A 230 -8.62 9.40 3.62
C GLU A 230 -7.15 9.06 3.35
N GLY A 231 -6.54 9.68 2.35
CA GLY A 231 -5.19 9.35 1.95
C GLY A 231 -4.82 9.92 0.59
N LEU A 232 -3.68 9.47 0.09
CA LEU A 232 -3.20 9.72 -1.26
C LEU A 232 -2.61 8.43 -1.85
N LEU A 233 -2.65 8.35 -3.17
CA LEU A 233 -1.91 7.40 -3.99
C LEU A 233 -0.74 8.15 -4.65
N SER A 234 0.41 7.49 -4.74
CA SER A 234 1.60 8.00 -5.40
C SER A 234 2.15 6.96 -6.36
N ILE A 235 2.59 7.42 -7.53
CA ILE A 235 3.15 6.60 -8.59
C ILE A 235 4.43 7.23 -9.15
N SER A 236 5.41 6.39 -9.44
CA SER A 236 6.61 6.77 -10.19
C SER A 236 7.05 5.61 -11.08
N THR A 237 7.36 5.88 -12.34
CA THR A 237 7.76 4.85 -13.32
C THR A 237 9.06 5.25 -14.03
N LYS A 238 9.80 4.26 -14.54
CA LYS A 238 10.99 4.46 -15.38
C LYS A 238 11.18 3.26 -16.30
N GLY A 239 10.89 3.43 -17.59
CA GLY A 239 11.01 2.35 -18.58
C GLY A 239 10.05 1.20 -18.24
N ASN A 240 10.57 -0.02 -18.10
CA ASN A 240 9.77 -1.20 -17.78
C ASN A 240 9.52 -1.44 -16.27
N VAL A 241 9.89 -0.50 -15.39
CA VAL A 241 9.66 -0.61 -13.93
C VAL A 241 8.85 0.54 -13.36
N GLY A 242 8.13 0.28 -12.28
CA GLY A 242 7.35 1.27 -11.55
C GLY A 242 7.25 0.98 -10.05
N ALA A 243 6.75 1.97 -9.31
CA ALA A 243 6.37 1.85 -7.92
C ALA A 243 5.04 2.55 -7.68
N VAL A 244 4.21 1.93 -6.85
CA VAL A 244 2.90 2.43 -6.44
C VAL A 244 2.77 2.31 -4.92
N VAL A 245 2.36 3.40 -4.28
CA VAL A 245 2.10 3.45 -2.84
C VAL A 245 0.74 4.07 -2.59
N GLU A 246 -0.06 3.41 -1.74
CA GLU A 246 -1.21 4.02 -1.08
C GLU A 246 -0.80 4.37 0.35
N LEU A 247 -1.01 5.62 0.76
CA LEU A 247 -0.79 6.08 2.13
C LEU A 247 -2.10 6.70 2.65
N ASN A 248 -2.66 6.10 3.69
CA ASN A 248 -3.94 6.51 4.27
C ASN A 248 -3.78 7.08 5.69
N CYS A 249 -4.66 8.01 6.03
CA CYS A 249 -4.77 8.76 7.28
C CYS A 249 -6.24 8.91 7.72
N GLN A 250 -6.50 9.63 8.81
CA GLN A 250 -7.87 9.79 9.33
C GLN A 250 -8.61 10.95 8.70
N THR A 251 -7.90 12.03 8.32
CA THR A 251 -8.51 13.25 7.77
C THR A 251 -7.84 13.73 6.47
N ASP A 252 -8.65 14.36 5.61
CA ASP A 252 -8.19 14.99 4.37
C ASP A 252 -7.25 16.17 4.62
N PHE A 253 -7.37 16.84 5.78
CA PHE A 253 -6.43 17.87 6.24
C PHE A 253 -4.99 17.33 6.37
N VAL A 254 -4.81 16.12 6.91
CA VAL A 254 -3.50 15.46 6.97
C VAL A 254 -3.05 15.03 5.57
N ALA A 255 -3.94 14.44 4.77
CA ALA A 255 -3.61 14.00 3.41
C ALA A 255 -3.05 15.14 2.54
N ARG A 256 -3.64 16.35 2.63
CA ARG A 256 -3.21 17.52 1.83
C ARG A 256 -1.91 18.18 2.29
N GLY A 257 -1.39 17.85 3.48
CA GLY A 257 -0.24 18.51 4.08
C GLY A 257 1.12 18.04 3.53
N ASP A 258 2.08 18.97 3.43
CA ASP A 258 3.40 18.71 2.86
C ASP A 258 4.15 17.55 3.56
N ASP A 259 4.01 17.40 4.87
CA ASP A 259 4.62 16.28 5.61
C ASP A 259 4.14 14.91 5.13
N PHE A 260 2.85 14.80 4.79
CA PHE A 260 2.24 13.57 4.32
C PHE A 260 2.61 13.29 2.85
N LYS A 261 2.56 14.34 2.02
CA LYS A 261 3.02 14.31 0.63
C LYS A 261 4.49 13.93 0.51
N ASN A 262 5.35 14.53 1.34
CA ASN A 262 6.77 14.19 1.41
C ASN A 262 7.00 12.76 1.91
N LEU A 263 6.19 12.24 2.83
CA LEU A 263 6.29 10.83 3.22
C LEU A 263 5.99 9.92 2.01
N ILE A 264 4.81 10.05 1.39
CA ILE A 264 4.40 9.14 0.31
C ILE A 264 5.34 9.20 -0.91
N THR A 265 5.85 10.37 -1.28
CA THR A 265 6.79 10.51 -2.40
C THR A 265 8.14 9.86 -2.09
N ASN A 266 8.72 10.12 -0.92
CA ASN A 266 9.99 9.50 -0.52
C ASN A 266 9.86 7.96 -0.40
N LEU A 267 8.70 7.45 0.04
CA LEU A 267 8.41 6.01 0.04
C LEU A 267 8.37 5.45 -1.38
N THR A 268 7.66 6.13 -2.29
CA THR A 268 7.55 5.74 -3.71
C THR A 268 8.91 5.75 -4.41
N GLU A 269 9.74 6.77 -4.17
CA GLU A 269 11.10 6.84 -4.71
C GLU A 269 12.01 5.73 -4.16
N ALA A 270 11.92 5.41 -2.86
CA ALA A 270 12.67 4.31 -2.25
C ALA A 270 12.29 2.95 -2.86
N ILE A 271 10.99 2.69 -2.99
CA ILE A 271 10.45 1.47 -3.62
C ILE A 271 10.85 1.38 -5.10
N LEU A 272 10.76 2.47 -5.86
CA LEU A 272 11.17 2.50 -7.27
C LEU A 272 12.68 2.26 -7.43
N ASN A 273 13.51 2.79 -6.52
CA ASN A 273 14.94 2.58 -6.57
C ASN A 273 15.32 1.14 -6.21
N HIS A 274 14.65 0.54 -5.23
CA HIS A 274 14.77 -0.89 -4.94
C HIS A 274 14.34 -1.75 -6.15
N ALA A 275 13.20 -1.44 -6.78
CA ALA A 275 12.71 -2.12 -7.97
C ALA A 275 13.75 -2.13 -9.10
N LYS A 276 14.40 -0.99 -9.40
CA LYS A 276 15.49 -0.91 -10.39
C LYS A 276 16.68 -1.80 -10.05
N THR A 277 17.01 -1.97 -8.76
CA THR A 277 18.13 -2.83 -8.32
C THR A 277 17.83 -4.31 -8.55
N ILE A 278 16.59 -4.75 -8.32
CA ILE A 278 16.21 -6.17 -8.43
C ILE A 278 15.60 -6.55 -9.79
N SER A 279 15.35 -5.59 -10.69
CA SER A 279 14.65 -5.81 -11.96
C SER A 279 15.33 -6.83 -12.88
N THR A 280 16.65 -6.98 -12.79
CA THR A 280 17.42 -7.97 -13.56
C THR A 280 17.35 -9.40 -12.98
N THR A 281 16.83 -9.56 -11.77
CA THR A 281 16.76 -10.85 -11.04
C THR A 281 15.34 -11.40 -10.99
N ILE A 282 14.33 -10.56 -11.22
CA ILE A 282 12.92 -10.97 -11.25
C ILE A 282 12.58 -11.63 -12.59
N ASN A 283 12.01 -12.83 -12.52
CA ASN A 283 11.47 -13.52 -13.69
C ASN A 283 10.10 -12.94 -14.06
N ILE A 284 10.06 -12.16 -15.14
CA ILE A 284 8.83 -11.57 -15.69
C ILE A 284 8.37 -12.45 -16.85
N PRO A 285 7.16 -13.05 -16.81
CA PRO A 285 6.67 -13.82 -17.93
C PRO A 285 6.50 -12.97 -19.20
N LYS A 286 6.74 -13.60 -20.36
CA LYS A 286 6.62 -12.95 -21.66
C LYS A 286 5.20 -12.43 -21.89
N GLY A 287 5.07 -11.15 -22.25
CA GLY A 287 3.77 -10.51 -22.45
C GLY A 287 2.98 -10.24 -21.16
N GLU A 288 3.63 -10.16 -20.00
CA GLU A 288 2.98 -9.81 -18.73
C GLU A 288 3.55 -8.53 -18.11
N VAL A 289 2.73 -7.91 -17.26
CA VAL A 289 3.13 -6.89 -16.28
C VAL A 289 2.74 -7.43 -14.92
N ILE A 290 3.70 -7.54 -14.00
CA ILE A 290 3.51 -8.13 -12.68
C ILE A 290 3.66 -7.07 -11.58
N THR A 291 2.94 -7.26 -10.48
CA THR A 291 3.04 -6.45 -9.25
C THR A 291 3.65 -7.30 -8.14
N VAL A 292 4.69 -6.80 -7.49
CA VAL A 292 5.35 -7.47 -6.36
C VAL A 292 5.15 -6.61 -5.09
N PRO A 293 4.49 -7.12 -4.05
CA PRO A 293 4.30 -6.37 -2.81
C PRO A 293 5.61 -6.18 -2.04
N VAL A 294 5.69 -5.09 -1.28
CA VAL A 294 6.87 -4.67 -0.51
C VAL A 294 6.63 -4.88 0.98
N VAL A 295 7.60 -5.46 1.68
CA VAL A 295 7.65 -5.46 3.15
C VAL A 295 8.35 -4.19 3.65
N ALA A 296 7.73 -3.47 4.58
CA ALA A 296 8.18 -2.14 5.03
C ALA A 296 9.61 -2.11 5.60
N ASP A 297 10.07 -3.19 6.22
CA ASP A 297 11.37 -3.26 6.89
C ASP A 297 12.52 -3.69 5.95
N GLU A 298 12.21 -4.18 4.76
CA GLU A 298 13.22 -4.59 3.75
C GLU A 298 13.83 -3.40 3.01
N ILE A 299 13.07 -2.30 2.87
CA ILE A 299 13.49 -1.12 2.11
C ILE A 299 13.86 0.03 3.06
N LYS A 300 15.06 0.58 2.83
CA LYS A 300 15.53 1.82 3.46
C LYS A 300 15.35 3.00 2.53
N MET A 301 14.89 4.11 3.08
CA MET A 301 14.78 5.39 2.39
C MET A 301 16.19 6.02 2.22
N SER A 302 16.28 7.10 1.43
CA SER A 302 17.53 7.82 1.12
C SER A 302 18.29 8.35 2.35
N ASN A 303 17.61 8.51 3.48
CA ASN A 303 18.18 8.89 4.78
C ASN A 303 18.63 7.71 5.65
N GLY A 304 18.52 6.47 5.16
CA GLY A 304 18.88 5.22 5.86
C GLY A 304 17.82 4.65 6.80
N VAL A 305 16.68 5.33 6.95
CA VAL A 305 15.55 4.94 7.83
C VAL A 305 14.64 3.93 7.11
N SER A 306 14.05 2.97 7.83
CA SER A 306 13.06 2.04 7.26
C SER A 306 11.73 2.72 6.96
N ILE A 307 10.90 2.14 6.09
CA ILE A 307 9.55 2.64 5.82
C ILE A 307 8.71 2.69 7.12
N SER A 308 8.81 1.64 7.94
CA SER A 308 8.08 1.52 9.21
C SER A 308 8.44 2.62 10.20
N GLU A 309 9.74 2.96 10.34
CA GLU A 309 10.20 4.03 11.22
C GLU A 309 9.81 5.41 10.69
N ALA A 310 9.87 5.64 9.37
CA ALA A 310 9.42 6.89 8.76
C ALA A 310 7.91 7.13 8.97
N ILE A 311 7.08 6.08 8.85
CA ILE A 311 5.66 6.14 9.20
C ILE A 311 5.49 6.45 10.70
N ALA A 312 6.17 5.73 11.59
CA ALA A 312 6.07 5.94 13.03
C ALA A 312 6.48 7.36 13.48
N LEU A 313 7.54 7.93 12.88
CA LEU A 313 7.95 9.32 13.10
C LEU A 313 6.89 10.31 12.62
N THR A 314 6.27 10.05 11.47
CA THR A 314 5.24 10.93 10.88
C THR A 314 3.94 10.87 11.68
N VAL A 315 3.50 9.69 12.13
CA VAL A 315 2.43 9.52 13.13
C VAL A 315 2.78 10.28 14.42
N GLY A 316 4.04 10.22 14.85
CA GLY A 316 4.58 10.97 15.97
C GLY A 316 4.39 12.49 15.84
N LYS A 317 4.63 13.02 14.63
CA LYS A 317 4.54 14.44 14.28
C LYS A 317 3.10 14.91 14.09
N LEU A 318 2.31 14.21 13.28
CA LEU A 318 0.97 14.62 12.85
C LEU A 318 -0.13 14.22 13.85
N GLY A 319 0.08 13.17 14.65
CA GLY A 319 -0.86 12.74 15.69
C GLY A 319 -2.06 11.91 15.20
N GLU A 320 -2.09 11.56 13.91
CA GLU A 320 -3.05 10.63 13.32
C GLU A 320 -2.44 9.24 13.08
N ASN A 321 -3.29 8.23 12.96
CA ASN A 321 -2.91 6.91 12.45
C ASN A 321 -2.58 7.06 10.96
N ILE A 322 -1.49 6.42 10.52
CA ILE A 322 -1.08 6.38 9.12
C ILE A 322 -0.82 4.92 8.76
N THR A 323 -1.36 4.48 7.63
CA THR A 323 -1.30 3.09 7.17
C THR A 323 -0.95 3.04 5.69
N THR A 324 -0.12 2.08 5.29
CA THR A 324 0.23 1.80 3.88
C THR A 324 -0.42 0.49 3.43
N PRO A 325 -1.70 0.49 3.01
CA PRO A 325 -2.38 -0.74 2.59
C PRO A 325 -1.80 -1.34 1.30
N VAL A 326 -1.23 -0.52 0.43
CA VAL A 326 -0.56 -0.98 -0.81
C VAL A 326 0.82 -0.34 -0.92
N MET A 327 1.82 -1.18 -1.16
CA MET A 327 3.18 -0.80 -1.53
C MET A 327 3.67 -1.84 -2.53
N ASN A 328 3.56 -1.54 -3.82
CA ASN A 328 3.85 -2.49 -4.89
C ASN A 328 4.96 -1.95 -5.80
N MET A 329 5.91 -2.81 -6.12
CA MET A 329 6.80 -2.66 -7.27
C MET A 329 6.09 -3.21 -8.51
N ILE A 330 6.32 -2.60 -9.66
CA ILE A 330 5.73 -3.00 -10.95
C ILE A 330 6.86 -3.33 -11.91
N PHE A 331 6.75 -4.46 -12.60
CA PHE A 331 7.72 -4.93 -13.57
C PHE A 331 7.02 -5.39 -14.85
N ALA A 332 7.56 -4.99 -16.01
CA ALA A 332 7.09 -5.41 -17.32
C ALA A 332 8.22 -6.05 -18.15
N GLU A 333 7.85 -6.90 -19.10
CA GLU A 333 8.78 -7.50 -20.07
C GLU A 333 9.65 -6.42 -20.75
N GLU A 334 10.88 -6.76 -21.12
CA GLU A 334 11.74 -5.89 -21.94
C GLU A 334 11.01 -5.48 -23.24
N GLY A 335 11.13 -4.19 -23.59
CA GLY A 335 10.38 -3.58 -24.69
C GLY A 335 8.95 -3.14 -24.35
N VAL A 336 8.44 -3.40 -23.15
CA VAL A 336 7.17 -2.84 -22.64
C VAL A 336 7.48 -1.61 -21.77
N ASN A 337 6.89 -0.47 -22.11
CA ASN A 337 7.03 0.77 -21.34
C ASN A 337 5.90 0.90 -20.31
N VAL A 338 6.24 1.12 -19.05
CA VAL A 338 5.30 1.31 -17.93
C VAL A 338 5.04 2.80 -17.76
N SER A 339 3.82 3.23 -18.10
CA SER A 339 3.37 4.62 -17.94
C SER A 339 2.41 4.73 -16.76
N GLY A 340 2.54 5.79 -15.97
CA GLY A 340 1.71 6.04 -14.79
C GLY A 340 1.07 7.41 -14.83
N HIS A 341 -0.09 7.56 -14.20
CA HIS A 341 -0.74 8.86 -14.02
C HIS A 341 -1.50 8.94 -12.70
N SER A 342 -1.77 10.16 -12.23
CA SER A 342 -2.61 10.42 -11.06
C SER A 342 -3.72 11.43 -11.35
N HIS A 343 -4.83 11.34 -10.60
CA HIS A 343 -5.90 12.34 -10.61
C HIS A 343 -6.39 12.67 -9.18
N PRO A 344 -6.60 13.96 -8.82
CA PRO A 344 -6.05 15.13 -9.51
C PRO A 344 -4.51 15.02 -9.57
N LYS A 345 -3.91 15.57 -10.63
CA LYS A 345 -2.47 15.43 -10.88
C LYS A 345 -1.65 16.42 -10.05
N GLU A 346 -0.94 15.94 -9.03
CA GLU A 346 0.08 16.72 -8.33
C GLU A 346 1.46 16.09 -8.52
N LYS A 347 2.38 16.79 -9.20
CA LYS A 347 3.73 16.28 -9.46
C LYS A 347 4.71 16.80 -8.41
N ILE A 348 5.35 15.89 -7.68
CA ILE A 348 6.34 16.19 -6.64
C ILE A 348 7.58 15.34 -6.95
N ASN A 349 8.73 15.99 -7.21
CA ASN A 349 9.93 15.35 -7.74
C ASN A 349 9.63 14.48 -8.99
N ASN A 350 9.91 13.19 -8.90
CA ASN A 350 9.66 12.19 -9.94
C ASN A 350 8.37 11.37 -9.69
N CYS A 351 7.54 11.77 -8.72
CA CYS A 351 6.28 11.11 -8.40
C CYS A 351 5.08 11.95 -8.86
N GLU A 352 4.04 11.28 -9.32
CA GLU A 352 2.70 11.87 -9.44
C GLU A 352 1.83 11.37 -8.27
N VAL A 353 1.08 12.28 -7.66
CA VAL A 353 0.31 12.04 -6.43
C VAL A 353 -1.14 12.50 -6.64
N GLY A 354 -2.11 11.70 -6.21
CA GLY A 354 -3.55 11.98 -6.38
C GLY A 354 -4.46 11.11 -5.52
N ARG A 355 -5.78 11.18 -5.75
CA ARG A 355 -6.79 10.29 -5.13
C ARG A 355 -7.07 9.04 -5.97
N PHE A 356 -6.75 9.10 -7.26
CA PHE A 356 -6.79 7.99 -8.19
C PHE A 356 -5.43 7.89 -8.86
N ILE A 357 -5.02 6.68 -9.21
CA ILE A 357 -3.92 6.44 -10.13
C ILE A 357 -4.29 5.36 -11.15
N SER A 358 -3.56 5.35 -12.25
CA SER A 358 -3.50 4.21 -13.15
C SER A 358 -2.08 3.97 -13.63
N VAL A 359 -1.80 2.71 -13.93
CA VAL A 359 -0.55 2.24 -14.53
C VAL A 359 -0.93 1.46 -15.79
N VAL A 360 -0.19 1.63 -16.88
CA VAL A 360 -0.37 0.84 -18.09
C VAL A 360 0.97 0.37 -18.65
N GLY A 361 1.07 -0.91 -18.99
CA GLY A 361 2.19 -1.46 -19.75
C GLY A 361 1.86 -1.41 -21.24
N ILE A 362 2.61 -0.60 -22.00
CA ILE A 362 2.42 -0.42 -23.44
C ILE A 362 3.61 -1.01 -24.19
N LYS A 363 3.35 -1.95 -25.09
CA LYS A 363 4.32 -2.43 -26.08
C LYS A 363 4.08 -1.68 -27.39
N ARG A 364 5.15 -1.23 -28.05
CA ARG A 364 5.07 -0.62 -29.39
C ARG A 364 5.73 -1.53 -30.42
N ASP A 365 5.15 -1.56 -31.60
CA ASP A 365 5.69 -2.24 -32.76
C ASP A 365 6.84 -1.39 -33.35
N PRO A 366 8.09 -1.88 -33.35
CA PRO A 366 9.23 -1.13 -33.89
C PRO A 366 9.17 -0.95 -35.42
N THR A 367 8.24 -1.61 -36.12
CA THR A 367 8.09 -1.54 -37.58
C THR A 367 7.06 -0.50 -38.04
N LYS A 368 6.24 0.04 -37.13
CA LYS A 368 5.24 1.07 -37.42
C LYS A 368 5.79 2.47 -37.14
N ASP A 369 5.09 3.51 -37.59
CA ASP A 369 5.48 4.89 -37.27
C ASP A 369 5.34 5.16 -35.76
N ILE A 370 6.41 5.70 -35.16
CA ILE A 370 6.52 6.01 -33.73
C ILE A 370 6.64 7.53 -33.51
N SER A 371 6.17 8.34 -34.48
CA SER A 371 6.16 9.81 -34.42
C SER A 371 5.46 10.38 -33.18
N PHE A 372 4.43 9.71 -32.66
CA PHE A 372 3.71 10.17 -31.47
C PHE A 372 4.44 9.79 -30.16
N PRO A 373 4.71 10.73 -29.22
CA PRO A 373 5.47 10.44 -28.00
C PRO A 373 4.86 9.32 -27.12
N SER A 374 5.69 8.36 -26.70
CA SER A 374 5.28 7.25 -25.83
C SER A 374 4.69 7.72 -24.50
N GLU A 375 5.28 8.78 -23.92
CA GLU A 375 4.84 9.36 -22.65
C GLU A 375 3.41 9.92 -22.75
N LYS A 376 3.11 10.67 -23.82
CA LYS A 376 1.79 11.24 -24.07
C LYS A 376 0.74 10.16 -24.34
N LEU A 377 1.10 9.10 -25.08
CA LEU A 377 0.21 7.97 -25.31
C LEU A 377 -0.15 7.27 -23.98
N GLY A 378 0.87 7.01 -23.15
CA GLY A 378 0.69 6.43 -21.82
C GLY A 378 -0.19 7.30 -20.92
N GLU A 379 0.06 8.60 -20.87
CA GLU A 379 -0.75 9.55 -20.09
C GLU A 379 -2.22 9.54 -20.51
N GLN A 380 -2.52 9.59 -21.81
CA GLN A 380 -3.91 9.61 -22.31
C GLN A 380 -4.66 8.30 -22.04
N ILE A 381 -4.00 7.15 -22.17
CA ILE A 381 -4.59 5.85 -21.82
C ILE A 381 -4.84 5.75 -20.32
N CYS A 382 -3.89 6.20 -19.50
CA CYS A 382 -4.07 6.30 -18.05
C CYS A 382 -5.24 7.22 -17.65
N GLN A 383 -5.36 8.40 -18.26
CA GLN A 383 -6.50 9.31 -18.04
C GLN A 383 -7.84 8.62 -18.35
N HIS A 384 -7.91 7.90 -19.47
CA HIS A 384 -9.08 7.12 -19.83
C HIS A 384 -9.37 6.00 -18.82
N ILE A 385 -8.37 5.24 -18.37
CA ILE A 385 -8.54 4.18 -17.34
C ILE A 385 -9.06 4.75 -16.01
N ILE A 386 -8.57 5.91 -15.58
CA ILE A 386 -9.05 6.58 -14.36
C ILE A 386 -10.53 6.96 -14.50
N GLY A 387 -10.89 7.63 -15.61
CA GLY A 387 -12.22 8.18 -15.85
C GLY A 387 -13.30 7.16 -16.20
N MET A 388 -12.99 6.18 -17.06
CA MET A 388 -13.94 5.19 -17.60
C MET A 388 -13.98 3.87 -16.83
N ARG A 389 -13.12 3.71 -15.80
CA ARG A 389 -13.06 2.57 -14.86
C ARG A 389 -13.33 1.19 -15.52
N PRO A 390 -12.50 0.75 -16.49
CA PRO A 390 -12.61 -0.59 -17.05
C PRO A 390 -12.39 -1.66 -15.97
N GLU A 391 -13.19 -2.72 -16.00
CA GLU A 391 -13.09 -3.87 -15.08
C GLU A 391 -12.14 -4.96 -15.61
N SER A 392 -11.87 -4.97 -16.92
CA SER A 392 -10.89 -5.87 -17.53
C SER A 392 -10.24 -5.24 -18.76
N LEU A 393 -9.17 -5.86 -19.27
CA LEU A 393 -8.58 -5.46 -20.56
C LEU A 393 -9.58 -5.60 -21.72
N GLY A 394 -10.48 -6.60 -21.63
CA GLY A 394 -11.35 -6.99 -22.73
C GLY A 394 -10.61 -7.67 -23.89
N GLU A 395 -11.37 -8.18 -24.85
CA GLU A 395 -10.86 -8.62 -26.15
C GLU A 395 -11.01 -7.49 -27.17
N PRO A 396 -10.12 -7.35 -28.17
CA PRO A 396 -10.32 -6.44 -29.30
C PRO A 396 -11.71 -6.60 -29.96
N PRO A 397 -12.34 -5.52 -30.46
CA PRO A 397 -13.48 -5.63 -31.36
C PRO A 397 -13.17 -6.55 -32.55
N LYS A 398 -14.10 -7.41 -32.96
CA LYS A 398 -13.88 -8.24 -34.16
C LYS A 398 -13.92 -7.38 -35.43
N GLU A 399 -13.23 -7.81 -36.48
CA GLU A 399 -13.41 -7.24 -37.82
C GLU A 399 -14.90 -7.29 -38.20
N GLY A 400 -15.48 -6.15 -38.57
CA GLY A 400 -16.92 -6.02 -38.85
C GLY A 400 -17.84 -5.82 -37.64
N GLU A 401 -17.38 -6.02 -36.39
CA GLU A 401 -17.98 -5.41 -35.19
C GLU A 401 -17.58 -3.92 -35.05
N GLY A 402 -16.86 -3.39 -36.04
CA GLY A 402 -16.54 -1.97 -36.19
C GLY A 402 -17.79 -1.10 -36.05
N ILE A 403 -17.60 0.02 -35.35
CA ILE A 403 -18.71 0.70 -34.70
C ILE A 403 -19.69 1.24 -35.74
N LYS A 404 -20.97 0.87 -35.63
CA LYS A 404 -21.99 1.37 -36.55
C LYS A 404 -22.24 2.84 -36.31
N VAL A 405 -21.71 3.62 -37.25
CA VAL A 405 -22.16 4.96 -37.58
C VAL A 405 -23.54 4.85 -38.22
N GLU A 406 -24.59 5.05 -37.42
CA GLU A 406 -25.92 5.30 -37.98
C GLU A 406 -26.04 6.79 -38.29
N SER A 407 -25.95 7.12 -39.58
CA SER A 407 -26.28 8.46 -40.09
C SER A 407 -27.79 8.70 -39.92
N LYS A 408 -28.19 9.18 -38.75
CA LYS A 408 -29.54 9.73 -38.56
C LYS A 408 -29.64 11.03 -39.34
N GLU A 409 -30.35 10.99 -40.46
CA GLU A 409 -30.89 12.18 -41.14
C GLU A 409 -31.75 12.97 -40.15
N SER A 410 -31.10 13.86 -39.42
CA SER A 410 -31.72 14.74 -38.45
C SER A 410 -32.25 15.93 -39.23
N GLN A 411 -33.57 15.98 -39.38
CA GLN A 411 -34.25 17.06 -40.06
C GLN A 411 -33.85 18.40 -39.43
N GLN A 412 -33.48 19.37 -40.26
CA GLN A 412 -33.03 20.68 -39.82
C GLN A 412 -34.19 21.43 -39.14
N GLU A 413 -34.13 21.59 -37.82
CA GLU A 413 -34.84 22.65 -37.11
C GLU A 413 -33.83 23.71 -36.67
N GLU A 414 -33.85 24.86 -37.36
CA GLU A 414 -33.01 26.00 -37.03
C GLU A 414 -33.35 26.54 -35.63
N LYS A 415 -32.36 26.59 -34.74
CA LYS A 415 -32.40 27.45 -33.55
C LYS A 415 -31.15 28.29 -33.48
N GLN A 416 -31.29 29.53 -33.93
CA GLN A 416 -30.34 30.60 -33.66
C GLN A 416 -30.27 30.81 -32.14
N GLY A 417 -29.06 30.69 -31.57
CA GLY A 417 -28.82 30.76 -30.14
C GLY A 417 -27.33 30.88 -29.86
N GLU A 418 -26.87 32.12 -29.77
CA GLU A 418 -25.48 32.55 -29.65
C GLU A 418 -24.93 32.26 -28.24
N ASP A 419 -24.00 31.29 -28.12
CA ASP A 419 -23.14 31.06 -26.94
C ASP A 419 -21.92 30.19 -27.36
N ASP A 420 -21.05 30.76 -28.19
CA ASP A 420 -19.87 30.09 -28.75
C ASP A 420 -18.79 29.82 -27.69
N LEU A 421 -18.61 28.54 -27.33
CA LEU A 421 -17.34 27.98 -26.81
C LEU A 421 -17.29 26.44 -26.75
N ASN A 422 -18.41 25.72 -26.97
CA ASN A 422 -18.48 24.26 -26.93
C ASN A 422 -19.34 23.65 -28.08
N SER A 423 -19.22 24.16 -29.32
CA SER A 423 -19.80 23.48 -30.49
C SER A 423 -19.02 22.19 -30.78
N TYR A 424 -19.61 21.05 -30.40
CA TYR A 424 -19.17 19.73 -30.84
C TYR A 424 -20.14 19.19 -31.90
N ASP A 425 -20.30 19.96 -32.98
CA ASP A 425 -21.25 19.65 -34.04
C ASP A 425 -20.82 18.44 -34.89
N ASN A 426 -21.79 17.54 -35.11
CA ASN A 426 -21.87 16.64 -36.25
C ASN A 426 -20.65 15.73 -36.53
N THR A 427 -20.12 15.05 -35.51
CA THR A 427 -19.40 13.78 -35.72
C THR A 427 -20.36 12.59 -35.60
N PRO A 428 -20.19 11.53 -36.42
CA PRO A 428 -21.09 10.40 -36.38
C PRO A 428 -20.99 9.64 -35.06
N THR A 429 -22.12 9.51 -34.35
CA THR A 429 -22.17 8.81 -33.07
C THR A 429 -22.04 7.31 -33.22
N THR A 430 -21.27 6.74 -32.32
CA THR A 430 -20.75 5.39 -32.34
C THR A 430 -21.59 4.49 -31.43
N SER A 431 -22.22 3.44 -31.97
CA SER A 431 -23.08 2.50 -31.22
C SER A 431 -22.33 1.54 -30.26
N LEU A 432 -21.41 2.06 -29.45
CA LEU A 432 -20.79 1.34 -28.34
C LEU A 432 -21.61 1.59 -27.07
N SER A 433 -21.96 0.53 -26.33
CA SER A 433 -22.69 0.65 -25.07
C SER A 433 -21.87 1.39 -24.01
N GLU A 434 -22.48 2.35 -23.33
CA GLU A 434 -21.90 3.04 -22.17
C GLU A 434 -21.55 2.06 -21.03
N ASP A 435 -22.25 0.91 -20.98
CA ASP A 435 -22.03 -0.20 -20.05
C ASP A 435 -20.83 -1.12 -20.40
N GLU A 436 -20.00 -0.79 -21.39
CA GLU A 436 -18.82 -1.62 -21.77
C GLU A 436 -17.72 -1.55 -20.69
N THR A 437 -17.32 -2.71 -20.15
CA THR A 437 -16.34 -2.83 -19.06
C THR A 437 -14.96 -3.30 -19.51
N GLY A 438 -14.81 -3.77 -20.75
CA GLY A 438 -13.53 -4.14 -21.36
C GLY A 438 -12.82 -2.94 -21.98
N LEU A 439 -11.67 -2.53 -21.40
CA LEU A 439 -10.87 -1.37 -21.81
C LEU A 439 -10.72 -1.24 -23.33
N LEU A 440 -10.36 -2.32 -24.04
CA LEU A 440 -10.13 -2.29 -25.48
C LEU A 440 -11.38 -1.94 -26.32
N ARG A 441 -12.58 -2.18 -25.80
CA ARG A 441 -13.86 -1.90 -26.47
C ARG A 441 -14.49 -0.57 -26.06
N GLN A 442 -14.08 0.01 -24.93
CA GLN A 442 -14.59 1.31 -24.46
C GLN A 442 -14.35 2.42 -25.50
N GLN A 443 -15.31 3.35 -25.59
CA GLN A 443 -15.16 4.60 -26.35
C GLN A 443 -13.97 5.39 -25.79
N PHE A 444 -13.04 5.81 -26.65
CA PHE A 444 -11.86 6.53 -26.18
C PHE A 444 -12.23 7.92 -25.67
N MET A 445 -11.95 8.20 -24.39
CA MET A 445 -12.48 9.37 -23.67
C MET A 445 -12.17 10.72 -24.32
N LEU A 446 -11.01 10.86 -24.99
CA LEU A 446 -10.61 12.09 -25.67
C LEU A 446 -11.09 12.18 -27.13
N ASN A 447 -11.59 11.08 -27.70
CA ASN A 447 -12.25 11.05 -29.02
C ASN A 447 -13.20 9.83 -29.09
N PRO A 448 -14.48 10.00 -28.68
CA PRO A 448 -15.45 8.90 -28.62
C PRO A 448 -15.81 8.23 -29.95
N SER A 449 -15.39 8.82 -31.09
CA SER A 449 -15.61 8.25 -32.43
C SER A 449 -14.82 6.94 -32.71
N GLN A 450 -13.94 6.53 -31.79
CA GLN A 450 -13.15 5.30 -31.89
C GLN A 450 -13.06 4.58 -30.54
N SER A 451 -12.77 3.29 -30.57
CA SER A 451 -12.44 2.52 -29.36
C SER A 451 -10.99 2.76 -28.92
N VAL A 452 -10.68 2.41 -27.68
CA VAL A 452 -9.29 2.38 -27.19
C VAL A 452 -8.41 1.45 -28.03
N PHE A 453 -8.94 0.30 -28.47
CA PHE A 453 -8.19 -0.60 -29.34
C PHE A 453 -7.77 0.08 -30.66
N SER A 454 -8.71 0.70 -31.37
CA SER A 454 -8.42 1.40 -32.63
C SER A 454 -7.45 2.57 -32.42
N TYR A 455 -7.59 3.30 -31.31
CA TYR A 455 -6.66 4.37 -30.95
C TYR A 455 -5.23 3.85 -30.72
N MET A 456 -5.08 2.72 -30.03
CA MET A 456 -3.77 2.10 -29.77
C MET A 456 -3.16 1.51 -31.04
N GLU A 457 -3.94 0.81 -31.86
CA GLU A 457 -3.50 0.22 -33.12
C GLU A 457 -3.00 1.28 -34.12
N GLY A 458 -3.71 2.42 -34.22
CA GLY A 458 -3.32 3.56 -35.05
C GLY A 458 -2.00 4.21 -34.63
N HIS A 459 -1.57 4.03 -33.37
CA HIS A 459 -0.26 4.46 -32.86
C HIS A 459 0.77 3.33 -32.79
N GLY A 460 0.51 2.21 -33.47
CA GLY A 460 1.39 1.04 -33.49
C GLY A 460 1.65 0.44 -32.11
N ALA A 461 0.68 0.51 -31.22
CA ALA A 461 0.83 0.16 -29.81
C ALA A 461 -0.20 -0.89 -29.35
N GLN A 462 0.17 -1.65 -28.33
CA GLN A 462 -0.68 -2.63 -27.66
C GLN A 462 -0.61 -2.43 -26.14
N ILE A 463 -1.77 -2.46 -25.49
CA ILE A 463 -1.85 -2.55 -24.02
C ILE A 463 -1.61 -4.01 -23.63
N ILE A 464 -0.60 -4.24 -22.79
CA ILE A 464 -0.27 -5.56 -22.26
C ILE A 464 -1.12 -5.86 -21.02
N ASN A 465 -1.12 -4.93 -20.07
CA ASN A 465 -1.98 -4.96 -18.88
C ASN A 465 -2.08 -3.55 -18.27
N TYR A 466 -2.99 -3.36 -17.34
CA TYR A 466 -3.11 -2.11 -16.57
C TYR A 466 -3.45 -2.38 -15.09
N LEU A 467 -3.27 -1.34 -14.28
CA LEU A 467 -3.71 -1.25 -12.90
C LEU A 467 -4.48 0.07 -12.74
N ARG A 468 -5.60 0.06 -12.02
CA ARG A 468 -6.31 1.26 -11.56
C ARG A 468 -6.45 1.17 -10.05
N MET A 469 -6.27 2.28 -9.33
CA MET A 469 -6.49 2.36 -7.89
C MET A 469 -7.16 3.66 -7.50
N GLU A 470 -7.93 3.60 -6.42
CA GLU A 470 -8.63 4.72 -5.79
C GLU A 470 -8.39 4.67 -4.27
N VAL A 471 -8.11 5.81 -3.63
CA VAL A 471 -7.79 5.88 -2.19
C VAL A 471 -8.93 5.28 -1.36
N GLY A 472 -8.60 4.28 -0.53
CA GLY A 472 -9.58 3.60 0.33
C GLY A 472 -10.50 2.62 -0.39
N GLU A 473 -10.32 2.38 -1.70
CA GLU A 473 -10.89 1.22 -2.37
C GLU A 473 -10.30 -0.04 -1.74
N LYS A 474 -11.14 -1.05 -1.49
CA LYS A 474 -10.62 -2.33 -1.00
C LYS A 474 -9.90 -3.00 -2.15
N SER A 475 -8.63 -3.34 -1.95
CA SER A 475 -7.88 -4.21 -2.85
C SER A 475 -8.74 -5.43 -3.21
N ILE A 476 -8.98 -5.59 -4.51
CA ILE A 476 -9.60 -6.79 -5.07
C ILE A 476 -8.49 -7.86 -5.04
N GLU A 477 -8.63 -8.83 -4.13
CA GLU A 477 -7.75 -10.01 -4.00
C GLU A 477 -7.88 -11.00 -5.18
#